data_AF-A0A9E2P1D4-F1
#
_entry.id   AF-A0A9E2P1D4-F1
#
_cell.length_a   1.000
_cell.length_b   1.000
_cell.length_c   1.000
_cell.angle_alpha   90.00
_cell.angle_beta   90.00
_cell.angle_gamma   90.00
#
_symmetry.space_group_name_H-M   'P 1'
#
loop_
_entity.id
_entity.type
_entity.pdbx_description
1 polymer ?
#
loop_
_entity_poly.entity_id
_entity_poly.type
_entity_poly.pdbx_seq_one_letter_code
_entity_poly.pdbx_strand_id
1 'polypeptide(L)' 'MAEKITFESYERRIDKVNKALNENGIASLEEAKEICDKAGIDPYKTVEETQPIA' A
#
# COMPACT_ATOMS: atom_id res chain seq x y z
N MET A 1 15.42 0.09 10.32
CA MET A 1 14.42 -0.91 10.73
C MET A 1 13.32 -0.80 9.68
N ALA A 2 13.17 -1.80 8.80
CA ALA A 2 12.16 -1.73 7.75
C ALA A 2 10.78 -1.76 8.41
N GLU A 3 10.03 -0.67 8.31
CA GLU A 3 8.64 -0.64 8.78
C GLU A 3 7.84 -1.66 7.98
N LYS A 4 7.26 -2.62 8.70
CA LYS A 4 6.43 -3.66 8.08
C LYS A 4 5.15 -3.00 7.56
N ILE A 5 5.01 -2.92 6.23
CA ILE A 5 3.79 -2.43 5.58
C ILE A 5 2.68 -3.44 5.84
N THR A 6 1.71 -3.08 6.68
CA THR A 6 0.54 -3.92 7.01
C THR A 6 -0.75 -3.21 6.60
N PHE A 7 -1.80 -3.98 6.31
CA PHE A 7 -3.14 -3.46 6.05
C PHE A 7 -4.16 -4.56 6.36
N GLU A 8 -5.44 -4.20 6.50
CA GLU A 8 -6.50 -5.14 6.80
C GLU A 8 -6.58 -6.30 5.80
N SER A 9 -6.76 -7.52 6.32
CA SER A 9 -6.78 -8.75 5.52
C SER A 9 -5.52 -8.94 4.66
N TYR A 10 -4.35 -8.50 5.14
CA TYR A 10 -3.07 -8.56 4.45
C TYR A 10 -2.87 -9.88 3.68
N GLU A 11 -2.93 -11.02 4.36
CA GLU A 11 -2.68 -12.34 3.75
C GLU A 11 -3.64 -12.68 2.60
N ARG A 12 -4.87 -12.15 2.62
CA ARG A 12 -5.88 -12.41 1.59
C ARG A 12 -5.81 -11.42 0.43
N ARG A 13 -5.20 -10.26 0.65
CA ARG A 13 -5.17 -9.12 -0.29
C ARG A 13 -3.79 -8.92 -0.92
N ILE A 14 -2.72 -9.38 -0.29
CA ILE A 14 -1.33 -9.16 -0.71
C ILE A 14 -1.04 -9.66 -2.12
N ASP A 15 -1.53 -10.83 -2.51
CA ASP A 15 -1.33 -11.33 -3.89
C ASP A 15 -1.98 -10.42 -4.94
N LYS A 16 -3.18 -9.91 -4.65
CA LYS A 16 -3.88 -8.99 -5.56
C LYS A 16 -3.18 -7.64 -5.62
N VAL A 17 -2.71 -7.13 -4.49
CA VAL A 17 -1.96 -5.87 -4.41
C VAL A 17 -0.65 -6.00 -5.16
N ASN A 18 0.15 -7.04 -4.89
CA ASN A 18 1.41 -7.28 -5.59
C ASN A 18 1.19 -7.45 -7.10
N LYS A 19 0.11 -8.11 -7.52
CA LYS A 19 -0.23 -8.19 -8.94
C LYS A 19 -0.47 -6.80 -9.55
N ALA A 20 -1.30 -5.98 -8.91
CA ALA A 20 -1.59 -4.61 -9.37
C ALA A 20 -0.33 -3.73 -9.39
N LEU A 21 0.55 -3.87 -8.39
CA LEU A 21 1.84 -3.16 -8.35
C LEU A 21 2.72 -3.57 -9.54
N ASN A 22 2.87 -4.87 -9.79
CA ASN A 22 3.66 -5.38 -10.92
C ASN A 22 3.08 -4.93 -12.27
N GLU A 23 1.75 -4.88 -12.43
CA GLU A 23 1.09 -4.37 -13.64
C GLU A 23 1.40 -2.88 -13.89
N ASN A 24 1.71 -2.12 -12.85
CA ASN A 24 2.14 -0.72 -12.93
C ASN A 24 3.67 -0.55 -12.90
N GLY A 25 4.43 -1.64 -12.97
CA GLY A 25 5.90 -1.61 -12.96
C GLY A 25 6.53 -1.37 -11.60
N ILE A 26 5.78 -1.55 -10.50
CA ILE A 26 6.24 -1.37 -9.13
C ILE A 26 6.60 -2.75 -8.55
N ALA A 27 7.86 -2.94 -8.15
CA ALA A 27 8.37 -4.26 -7.78
C ALA A 27 8.04 -4.66 -6.33
N SER A 28 7.75 -3.70 -5.46
CA SER A 28 7.50 -3.98 -4.04
C SER A 28 6.59 -2.94 -3.38
N LEU A 29 6.04 -3.31 -2.21
CA LEU A 29 5.30 -2.38 -1.37
C LEU A 29 6.17 -1.21 -0.87
N GLU A 30 7.47 -1.44 -0.66
CA GLU A 30 8.41 -0.38 -0.24
C GLU A 30 8.57 0.66 -1.34
N GLU A 31 8.75 0.21 -2.60
CA GLU A 31 8.82 1.11 -3.75
C GLU A 31 7.50 1.87 -3.94
N ALA A 32 6.35 1.20 -3.75
CA ALA A 32 5.05 1.85 -3.74
C ALA A 32 4.96 2.96 -2.68
N LYS A 33 5.46 2.69 -1.46
CA LYS A 33 5.50 3.68 -0.36
C LYS A 33 6.38 4.86 -0.73
N GLU A 34 7.57 4.64 -1.27
CA GLU A 34 8.46 5.73 -1.70
C GLU A 34 7.83 6.62 -2.79
N ILE A 35 7.04 6.04 -3.70
CA ILE A 35 6.30 6.79 -4.72
C ILE A 35 5.23 7.67 -4.06
N CYS A 36 4.46 7.11 -3.12
CA CYS A 36 3.46 7.84 -2.36
C CYS A 36 4.09 8.99 -1.54
N ASP A 37 5.19 8.73 -0.84
CA ASP A 37 5.91 9.72 -0.04
C ASP A 37 6.44 10.87 -0.93
N LYS A 38 7.02 10.55 -2.09
CA LYS A 38 7.48 11.56 -3.07
C LYS A 38 6.34 12.41 -3.62
N ALA A 39 5.15 11.82 -3.76
CA ALA A 39 3.94 12.53 -4.19
C ALA A 39 3.25 13.29 -3.04
N GLY A 40 3.71 13.13 -1.79
CA GLY A 40 3.04 13.70 -0.60
C GLY A 40 1.67 13.06 -0.33
N ILE A 41 1.46 11.83 -0.77
CA ILE A 41 0.23 11.06 -0.57
C ILE A 41 0.45 10.10 0.60
N ASP A 42 -0.45 10.12 1.57
CA ASP A 42 -0.49 9.12 2.64
C ASP A 42 -1.61 8.10 2.36
N PRO A 43 -1.27 6.88 1.89
CA PRO A 43 -2.25 5.86 1.55
C PRO A 43 -3.04 5.39 2.76
N TYR A 44 -2.42 5.36 3.95
CA TYR A 44 -3.05 4.91 5.19
C TYR A 44 -4.14 5.88 5.61
N LYS A 45 -3.78 7.17 5.68
CA LYS A 45 -4.74 8.22 6.01
C LYS A 45 -5.90 8.28 5.03
N THR A 46 -5.61 8.14 3.73
CA THR A 46 -6.65 8.13 2.69
C THR A 46 -7.64 6.99 2.90
N VAL A 47 -7.15 5.79 3.25
CA VAL A 47 -8.00 4.64 3.52
C VAL A 47 -8.80 4.85 4.81
N GLU A 48 -8.20 5.35 5.88
CA GLU A 48 -8.89 5.63 7.16
C GLU A 48 -10.02 6.66 6.99
N GLU A 49 -9.78 7.72 6.22
CA GLU A 49 -10.78 8.77 5.96
C GLU A 49 -11.92 8.28 5.05
N THR A 50 -11.63 7.34 4.14
CA THR A 50 -12.59 6.88 3.13
C THR A 50 -13.38 5.65 3.59
N GLN A 51 -12.75 4.72 4.33
CA GLN A 51 -13.40 3.50 4.84
C GLN A 51 -13.94 3.74 6.25
N PRO A 52 -15.27 3.73 6.44
CA PRO A 52 -15.89 3.99 7.75
C PRO A 52 -15.64 2.90 8.82
N ILE A 53 -14.82 1.88 8.54
CA ILE A 53 -14.80 0.60 9.29
C ILE A 53 -13.40 0.00 9.46
N ALA A 54 -12.32 0.78 9.24
CA ALA A 54 -10.94 0.30 9.41
C ALA A 54 -10.63 -0.16 10.86
#